data_AF-A0A5M3MZA9-F1
#
_entry.id   AF-A0A5M3MZA9-F1
#
_cell.length_a   1.000
_cell.length_b   1.000
_cell.length_c   1.000
_cell.angle_alpha   90.00
_cell.angle_beta   90.00
_cell.angle_gamma   90.00
#
_symmetry.space_group_name_H-M   'P 1'
#
loop_
_entity.id
_entity.type
_entity.pdbx_description
1 polymer ?
#
loop_
_entity_poly.entity_id
_entity_poly.type
_entity_poly.pdbx_seq_one_letter_code
_entity_poly.pdbx_strand_id
1 'polypeptide(L)'
;MLGQYWAGVLHPMIHVGYGLEFGILGLIAEGLAMGATSDLINSDILGKSFFKSIPAPDNVVLAASVLSSLSLRNDPPSAHATHGSTDTTVFDMLASILADERLATHKSKDLFTELEFTMNERGSLVFEHADRWTIDVSKPGEIKRKIEELFWLNTLIYAVAGWSEDKEFRGDFFYMHLVTSALFLPSHITYLSPRSQILLLRSYLTMSLLTYIFRGRPPVDSPAITAFWNGTTTAHNLVTPTGPLSVPHTPVKAVPADAAQNLNPWLPLVQSAILNKNDHHAKIVRTLLHCAQVYGSHPKGHWAGKGGSDAIRGLEVLDGTLFLRAAELMTWFERDENQEWGPGHQRWAFEGFYE
;
A
#
# COMPACT_ATOMS: atom_id res chain seq x y z
N MET A 1 -14.48 10.03 -15.05
CA MET A 1 -14.49 8.72 -14.39
C MET A 1 -13.19 8.38 -13.68
N LEU A 2 -12.03 8.18 -14.33
CA LEU A 2 -10.83 7.68 -13.63
C LEU A 2 -10.42 8.55 -12.43
N GLY A 3 -10.36 9.88 -12.56
CA GLY A 3 -10.08 10.75 -11.41
C GLY A 3 -11.12 10.62 -10.29
N GLN A 4 -12.40 10.48 -10.64
CA GLN A 4 -13.49 10.37 -9.67
C GLN A 4 -13.49 9.01 -8.97
N TYR A 5 -12.89 8.00 -9.61
CA TYR A 5 -12.70 6.67 -9.02
C TYR A 5 -11.81 6.69 -7.78
N TRP A 6 -11.00 7.75 -7.64
CA TRP A 6 -10.09 7.97 -6.52
C TRP A 6 -10.63 8.97 -5.50
N ALA A 7 -11.81 9.55 -5.74
CA ALA A 7 -12.43 10.52 -4.84
C ALA A 7 -12.81 9.89 -3.50
N GLY A 8 -13.09 10.76 -2.52
CA GLY A 8 -13.54 10.35 -1.19
C GLY A 8 -12.61 9.30 -0.58
N VAL A 9 -11.29 9.50 -0.57
CA VAL A 9 -10.33 8.54 0.01
C VAL A 9 -10.44 7.13 -0.62
N LEU A 10 -10.54 7.07 -1.95
CA LEU A 10 -10.58 5.82 -2.74
C LEU A 10 -11.83 4.96 -2.55
N HIS A 11 -12.89 5.45 -1.87
CA HIS A 11 -14.10 4.67 -1.60
C HIS A 11 -14.77 4.07 -2.86
N PRO A 12 -14.88 4.78 -4.01
CA PRO A 12 -15.42 4.17 -5.23
C PRO A 12 -14.68 2.89 -5.65
N MET A 13 -13.34 2.94 -5.66
CA MET A 13 -12.48 1.79 -5.96
C MET A 13 -12.60 0.68 -4.92
N ILE A 14 -12.72 1.03 -3.63
CA ILE A 14 -12.86 0.05 -2.55
C ILE A 14 -14.18 -0.72 -2.67
N HIS A 15 -15.31 -0.05 -2.93
CA HIS A 15 -16.61 -0.69 -3.09
C HIS A 15 -16.63 -1.61 -4.31
N VAL A 16 -16.11 -1.15 -5.46
CA VAL A 16 -15.96 -2.01 -6.64
C VAL A 16 -15.02 -3.18 -6.32
N GLY A 17 -13.92 -2.95 -5.63
CA GLY A 17 -12.97 -3.97 -5.21
C GLY A 17 -13.61 -5.10 -4.41
N TYR A 18 -14.41 -4.76 -3.39
CA TYR A 18 -15.20 -5.73 -2.64
C TYR A 18 -16.18 -6.50 -3.53
N GLY A 19 -16.88 -5.78 -4.42
CA GLY A 19 -17.81 -6.39 -5.37
C GLY A 19 -17.13 -7.38 -6.32
N LEU A 20 -15.93 -7.06 -6.82
CA LEU A 20 -15.14 -7.92 -7.70
C LEU A 20 -14.54 -9.12 -6.95
N GLU A 21 -14.05 -8.91 -5.73
CA GLU A 21 -13.43 -9.96 -4.92
C GLU A 21 -14.47 -10.99 -4.45
N PHE A 22 -15.62 -10.54 -3.98
CA PHE A 22 -16.65 -11.41 -3.39
C PHE A 22 -17.80 -11.74 -4.35
N GLY A 23 -17.77 -11.23 -5.59
CA GLY A 23 -18.83 -11.46 -6.57
C GLY A 23 -20.16 -10.75 -6.24
N ILE A 24 -20.11 -9.63 -5.52
CA ILE A 24 -21.30 -8.87 -5.08
C ILE A 24 -21.56 -7.71 -6.06
N LEU A 25 -22.39 -7.95 -7.08
CA LEU A 25 -22.70 -6.96 -8.12
C LEU A 25 -23.28 -5.64 -7.58
N GLY A 26 -24.01 -5.69 -6.47
CA GLY A 26 -24.57 -4.50 -5.82
C GLY A 26 -23.48 -3.52 -5.38
N LEU A 27 -22.37 -4.02 -4.82
CA LEU A 27 -21.23 -3.18 -4.40
C LEU A 27 -20.46 -2.61 -5.60
N ILE A 28 -20.42 -3.35 -6.72
CA ILE A 28 -19.87 -2.82 -7.96
C ILE A 28 -20.71 -1.64 -8.44
N ALA A 29 -22.03 -1.80 -8.49
CA ALA A 29 -22.94 -0.73 -8.91
C ALA A 29 -22.85 0.50 -7.98
N GLU A 30 -22.78 0.28 -6.66
CA GLU A 30 -22.59 1.33 -5.66
C GLU A 30 -21.28 2.10 -5.86
N GLY A 31 -20.15 1.40 -5.96
CA GLY A 31 -18.85 2.05 -6.15
C GLY A 31 -18.75 2.81 -7.47
N LEU A 32 -19.31 2.27 -8.55
CA LEU A 32 -19.38 2.97 -9.84
C LEU A 32 -20.29 4.20 -9.78
N ALA A 33 -21.44 4.12 -9.10
CA ALA A 33 -22.34 5.25 -8.90
C ALA A 33 -21.69 6.35 -8.07
N MET A 34 -21.03 5.97 -6.95
CA MET A 34 -20.27 6.89 -6.10
C MET A 34 -19.20 7.62 -6.91
N GLY A 35 -18.42 6.91 -7.72
CA GLY A 35 -17.44 7.52 -8.62
C GLY A 35 -18.10 8.43 -9.68
N ALA A 36 -19.27 8.08 -10.20
CA ALA A 36 -19.94 8.89 -11.23
C ALA A 36 -20.45 10.24 -10.69
N THR A 37 -20.82 10.29 -9.41
CA THR A 37 -21.35 11.49 -8.75
C THR A 37 -20.33 12.24 -7.90
N SER A 38 -19.09 11.76 -7.81
CA SER A 38 -18.04 12.43 -7.03
C SER A 38 -17.48 13.64 -7.76
N ASP A 39 -17.25 14.71 -7.00
CA ASP A 39 -16.58 15.90 -7.47
C ASP A 39 -15.08 15.67 -7.67
N LEU A 40 -14.52 16.32 -8.69
CA LEU A 40 -13.08 16.35 -8.93
C LEU A 40 -12.52 17.65 -8.38
N ILE A 41 -11.55 17.53 -7.47
CA ILE A 41 -10.76 18.67 -7.00
C ILE A 41 -9.94 19.24 -8.16
N ASN A 42 -9.34 18.37 -8.97
CA ASN A 42 -8.59 18.76 -10.16
C ASN A 42 -8.83 17.77 -11.31
N SER A 43 -9.41 18.26 -12.41
CA SER A 43 -9.73 17.43 -13.58
C SER A 43 -8.53 17.08 -14.46
N ASP A 44 -7.40 17.76 -14.27
CA ASP A 44 -6.26 17.71 -15.19
C ASP A 44 -5.22 16.66 -14.78
N ILE A 45 -5.03 16.39 -13.48
CA ILE A 45 -4.06 15.39 -12.97
C ILE A 45 -4.21 14.03 -13.65
N LEU A 46 -5.45 13.56 -13.78
CA LEU A 46 -5.81 12.31 -14.45
C LEU A 46 -6.70 12.57 -15.68
N GLY A 47 -6.45 13.71 -16.33
CA GLY A 47 -7.22 14.24 -17.46
C GLY A 47 -6.74 13.71 -18.82
N LYS A 48 -6.99 14.49 -19.88
CA LYS A 48 -6.75 14.06 -21.27
C LYS A 48 -5.28 13.70 -21.55
N SER A 49 -4.32 14.39 -20.94
CA SER A 49 -2.89 14.12 -21.08
C SER A 49 -2.53 12.73 -20.56
N PHE A 50 -3.04 12.36 -19.39
CA PHE A 50 -2.84 11.05 -18.75
C PHE A 50 -3.27 9.88 -19.66
N PHE A 51 -4.43 10.00 -20.32
CA PHE A 51 -4.92 8.96 -21.23
C PHE A 51 -4.15 8.90 -22.56
N LYS A 52 -3.58 10.04 -23.00
CA LYS A 52 -2.82 10.12 -24.25
C LYS A 52 -1.42 9.54 -24.12
N SER A 53 -0.77 9.67 -22.95
CA SER A 53 0.57 9.12 -22.73
C SER A 53 0.60 7.59 -22.64
N ILE A 54 -0.57 6.95 -22.50
CA ILE A 54 -0.70 5.48 -22.37
C ILE A 54 -1.43 4.93 -23.60
N PRO A 55 -0.70 4.56 -24.68
CA PRO A 55 -1.30 3.94 -25.86
C PRO A 55 -1.86 2.55 -25.52
N ALA A 56 -2.78 2.06 -26.36
CA ALA A 56 -3.22 0.68 -26.26
C ALA A 56 -2.05 -0.25 -26.66
N PRO A 57 -1.74 -1.29 -25.86
CA PRO A 57 -0.71 -2.25 -26.23
C PRO A 57 -1.15 -3.03 -27.48
N ASP A 58 -0.18 -3.43 -28.30
CA ASP A 58 -0.43 -4.23 -29.51
C ASP A 58 -0.97 -5.62 -29.13
N ASN A 59 -2.08 -6.03 -29.74
CA ASN A 59 -2.74 -7.31 -29.51
C ASN A 59 -1.81 -8.51 -29.79
N VAL A 60 -0.88 -8.39 -30.75
CA VAL A 60 0.07 -9.46 -31.10
C VAL A 60 1.09 -9.66 -29.97
N VAL A 61 1.61 -8.58 -29.41
CA VAL A 61 2.54 -8.60 -28.28
C VAL A 61 1.87 -9.21 -27.05
N LEU A 62 0.60 -8.87 -26.83
CA LEU A 62 -0.18 -9.38 -25.71
C LEU A 62 -0.44 -10.89 -25.80
N ALA A 63 -0.77 -11.39 -26.99
CA ALA A 63 -0.96 -12.82 -27.21
C ALA A 63 0.35 -13.60 -26.97
N ALA A 64 1.49 -13.05 -27.41
CA ALA A 64 2.80 -13.65 -27.19
C ALA A 64 3.20 -13.70 -25.71
N SER A 65 2.89 -12.67 -24.92
CA SER A 65 3.19 -12.65 -23.49
C SER A 65 2.32 -13.65 -22.70
N VAL A 66 1.03 -13.78 -23.04
CA VAL A 66 0.14 -14.78 -22.44
C VAL A 66 0.65 -16.19 -22.72
N LEU A 67 1.01 -16.50 -23.98
CA LEU A 67 1.59 -17.80 -24.35
C LEU A 67 2.91 -18.09 -23.62
N SER A 68 3.76 -17.07 -23.44
CA SER A 68 5.00 -17.20 -22.68
C SER A 68 4.75 -17.47 -21.20
N SER A 69 3.72 -16.84 -20.61
CA SER A 69 3.33 -17.06 -19.21
C SER A 69 2.71 -18.44 -18.94
N LEU A 70 2.19 -19.10 -19.97
CA LEU A 70 1.66 -20.46 -19.92
C LEU A 70 2.73 -21.55 -20.11
N SER A 71 3.96 -21.15 -20.49
CA SER A 71 5.07 -22.09 -20.56
C SER A 71 5.52 -22.48 -19.16
N LEU A 72 5.22 -23.71 -18.73
CA LEU A 72 5.80 -24.31 -17.52
C LEU A 72 7.32 -24.53 -17.74
N ARG A 73 8.13 -23.51 -17.47
CA ARG A 73 9.56 -23.71 -17.19
C ARG A 73 9.75 -23.85 -15.68
N ASN A 74 10.05 -25.07 -15.25
CA ASN A 74 10.52 -25.40 -13.90
C ASN A 74 12.03 -25.07 -13.75
N ASP A 75 12.47 -23.90 -14.20
CA ASP A 75 13.82 -23.46 -13.87
C ASP A 75 13.78 -22.91 -12.43
N PRO A 76 14.64 -23.37 -11.51
CA PRO A 76 14.76 -22.74 -10.20
C PRO A 76 15.05 -21.26 -10.39
N PRO A 77 14.53 -20.36 -9.53
CA PRO A 77 14.87 -18.94 -9.63
C PRO A 77 16.38 -18.83 -9.50
N SER A 78 17.05 -18.55 -10.61
CA SER A 78 18.47 -18.23 -10.62
C SER A 78 18.65 -17.07 -9.65
N ALA A 79 19.35 -17.32 -8.55
CA ALA A 79 19.76 -16.32 -7.58
C ALA A 79 20.77 -15.31 -8.16
N HIS A 80 21.07 -15.37 -9.46
CA HIS A 80 21.96 -14.44 -10.15
C HIS A 80 21.39 -14.10 -11.53
N ALA A 81 20.38 -13.25 -11.56
CA ALA A 81 20.12 -12.37 -12.68
C ALA A 81 20.51 -10.95 -12.25
N THR A 82 21.82 -10.67 -12.21
CA THR A 82 22.33 -9.31 -12.31
C THR A 82 22.12 -8.84 -13.75
N HIS A 83 20.86 -8.68 -14.16
CA HIS A 83 20.55 -7.84 -15.29
C HIS A 83 20.53 -6.42 -14.77
N GLY A 84 21.52 -5.62 -15.16
CA GLY A 84 21.48 -4.16 -15.05
C GLY A 84 20.35 -3.63 -15.92
N SER A 85 19.12 -3.81 -15.44
CA SER A 85 17.94 -3.23 -16.03
C SER A 85 17.82 -1.81 -15.50
N THR A 86 17.82 -0.85 -16.40
CA THR A 86 17.40 0.54 -16.16
C THR A 86 15.89 0.64 -15.86
N ASP A 87 15.30 -0.36 -15.22
CA ASP A 87 13.87 -0.40 -14.91
C ASP A 87 13.62 0.43 -13.66
N THR A 88 12.79 1.46 -13.80
CA THR A 88 12.35 2.29 -12.69
C THR A 88 11.40 1.54 -11.77
N THR A 89 11.60 1.72 -10.48
CA THR A 89 10.74 1.22 -9.39
C THR A 89 9.97 2.36 -8.74
N VAL A 90 8.94 2.03 -7.97
CA VAL A 90 8.23 2.99 -7.11
C VAL A 90 9.16 3.73 -6.15
N PHE A 91 10.27 3.11 -5.73
CA PHE A 91 11.24 3.73 -4.82
C PHE A 91 12.08 4.79 -5.51
N ASP A 92 12.33 4.67 -6.81
CA ASP A 92 12.94 5.76 -7.59
C ASP A 92 12.00 6.96 -7.67
N MET A 93 10.68 6.72 -7.77
CA MET A 93 9.69 7.79 -7.79
C MET A 93 9.62 8.50 -6.44
N LEU A 94 9.58 7.73 -5.35
CA LEU A 94 9.59 8.26 -3.99
C LEU A 94 10.85 9.10 -3.73
N ALA A 95 12.03 8.59 -4.10
CA ALA A 95 13.28 9.31 -3.96
C ALA A 95 13.30 10.63 -4.73
N SER A 96 12.77 10.61 -5.96
CA SER A 96 12.70 11.84 -6.75
C SER A 96 11.73 12.89 -6.20
N ILE A 97 10.65 12.47 -5.54
CA ILE A 97 9.73 13.38 -4.83
C ILE A 97 10.38 13.94 -3.57
N LEU A 98 11.16 13.13 -2.86
CA LEU A 98 11.93 13.57 -1.70
C LEU A 98 13.00 14.60 -2.11
N ALA A 99 13.64 14.42 -3.27
CA ALA A 99 14.67 15.32 -3.79
C ALA A 99 14.12 16.61 -4.43
N ASP A 100 12.83 16.67 -4.79
CA ASP A 100 12.24 17.88 -5.37
C ASP A 100 11.78 18.86 -4.27
N GLU A 101 12.53 19.93 -4.08
CA GLU A 101 12.22 21.01 -3.14
C GLU A 101 10.90 21.73 -3.44
N ARG A 102 10.40 21.69 -4.69
CA ARG A 102 9.09 22.24 -5.05
C ARG A 102 7.94 21.46 -4.39
N LEU A 103 8.20 20.21 -4.01
CA LEU A 103 7.29 19.33 -3.31
C LEU A 103 7.54 19.30 -1.79
N ALA A 104 8.29 20.27 -1.25
CA ALA A 104 8.55 20.39 0.18
C ALA A 104 7.28 20.49 1.03
N THR A 105 7.38 20.06 2.29
CA THR A 105 6.27 20.05 3.25
C THR A 105 5.58 21.41 3.31
N HIS A 106 4.24 21.39 3.21
CA HIS A 106 3.39 22.56 3.32
C HIS A 106 2.22 22.21 4.23
N LYS A 107 1.82 23.16 5.08
CA LYS A 107 0.70 22.98 6.02
C LYS A 107 -0.31 24.11 5.86
N SER A 108 -1.49 23.74 5.39
CA SER A 108 -2.66 24.62 5.34
C SER A 108 -3.43 24.64 6.66
N LYS A 109 -4.47 25.48 6.69
CA LYS A 109 -5.35 25.66 7.87
C LYS A 109 -6.10 24.40 8.25
N ASP A 110 -6.49 23.61 7.26
CA ASP A 110 -7.26 22.38 7.42
C ASP A 110 -6.91 21.37 6.32
N LEU A 111 -7.37 20.13 6.54
CA LEU A 111 -7.14 18.99 5.67
C LEU A 111 -7.60 19.20 4.23
N PHE A 112 -8.78 19.78 4.03
CA PHE A 112 -9.36 19.95 2.70
C PHE A 112 -8.60 21.03 1.93
N THR A 113 -8.27 22.13 2.58
CA THR A 113 -7.42 23.17 1.97
C THR A 113 -6.04 22.61 1.57
N GLU A 114 -5.42 21.76 2.39
CA GLU A 114 -4.13 21.15 2.05
C GLU A 114 -4.23 20.18 0.86
N LEU A 115 -5.31 19.37 0.82
CA LEU A 115 -5.58 18.49 -0.30
C LEU A 115 -5.81 19.27 -1.60
N GLU A 116 -6.65 20.32 -1.55
CA GLU A 116 -6.90 21.21 -2.70
C GLU A 116 -5.62 21.88 -3.19
N PHE A 117 -4.81 22.44 -2.28
CA PHE A 117 -3.52 23.04 -2.62
C PHE A 117 -2.59 22.02 -3.29
N THR A 118 -2.42 20.84 -2.70
CA THR A 118 -1.54 19.82 -3.28
C THR A 118 -2.03 19.36 -4.66
N MET A 119 -3.33 19.14 -4.83
CA MET A 119 -3.87 18.73 -6.13
C MET A 119 -3.75 19.83 -7.19
N ASN A 120 -4.04 21.08 -6.84
CA ASN A 120 -4.05 22.19 -7.80
C ASN A 120 -2.65 22.71 -8.13
N GLU A 121 -1.82 22.95 -7.12
CA GLU A 121 -0.52 23.62 -7.30
C GLU A 121 0.61 22.63 -7.55
N ARG A 122 0.49 21.39 -7.05
CA ARG A 122 1.57 20.39 -7.10
C ARG A 122 1.22 19.17 -7.95
N GLY A 123 -0.04 19.01 -8.37
CA GLY A 123 -0.51 17.83 -9.10
C GLY A 123 0.26 17.52 -10.38
N SER A 124 0.63 18.56 -11.14
CA SER A 124 1.41 18.43 -12.38
C SER A 124 2.84 17.94 -12.12
N LEU A 125 3.48 18.41 -11.06
CA LEU A 125 4.81 17.97 -10.64
C LEU A 125 4.78 16.51 -10.20
N VAL A 126 3.80 16.12 -9.37
CA VAL A 126 3.67 14.73 -8.94
C VAL A 126 3.42 13.80 -10.13
N PHE A 127 2.62 14.25 -11.10
CA PHE A 127 2.44 13.53 -12.35
C PHE A 127 3.75 13.37 -13.13
N GLU A 128 4.57 14.42 -13.28
CA GLU A 128 5.88 14.34 -13.93
C GLU A 128 6.79 13.28 -13.30
N HIS A 129 6.83 13.23 -11.96
CA HIS A 129 7.57 12.19 -11.25
C HIS A 129 7.00 10.80 -11.51
N ALA A 130 5.68 10.62 -11.31
CA ALA A 130 5.02 9.33 -11.47
C ALA A 130 5.04 8.79 -12.91
N ASP A 131 5.10 9.66 -13.92
CA ASP A 131 5.05 9.27 -15.34
C ASP A 131 6.26 8.41 -15.75
N ARG A 132 7.40 8.60 -15.06
CA ARG A 132 8.65 7.82 -15.24
C ARG A 132 8.53 6.37 -14.74
N TRP A 133 7.51 6.04 -13.96
CA TRP A 133 7.20 4.66 -13.60
C TRP A 133 6.40 3.99 -14.70
N THR A 134 7.11 3.38 -15.64
CA THR A 134 6.53 2.73 -16.82
C THR A 134 6.13 1.29 -16.53
N ILE A 135 5.15 0.79 -17.28
CA ILE A 135 4.64 -0.58 -17.18
C ILE A 135 4.69 -1.21 -18.56
N ASP A 136 5.60 -2.16 -18.75
CA ASP A 136 5.76 -2.89 -20.01
C ASP A 136 5.06 -4.25 -19.95
N VAL A 137 3.81 -4.29 -20.40
CA VAL A 137 2.99 -5.52 -20.42
C VAL A 137 3.49 -6.59 -21.39
N SER A 138 4.51 -6.30 -22.21
CA SER A 138 5.19 -7.33 -23.00
C SER A 138 6.06 -8.25 -22.13
N LYS A 139 6.55 -7.75 -20.99
CA LYS A 139 7.33 -8.53 -20.02
C LYS A 139 6.41 -9.45 -19.21
N PRO A 140 6.62 -10.78 -19.23
CA PRO A 140 5.83 -11.71 -18.42
C PRO A 140 5.91 -11.37 -16.93
N GLY A 141 4.76 -11.32 -16.26
CA GLY A 141 4.69 -11.04 -14.82
C GLY A 141 4.78 -9.56 -14.44
N GLU A 142 4.92 -8.63 -15.39
CA GLU A 142 5.10 -7.20 -15.09
C GLU A 142 3.98 -6.62 -14.24
N ILE A 143 2.72 -6.94 -14.55
CA ILE A 143 1.58 -6.44 -13.78
C ILE A 143 1.65 -6.90 -12.31
N LYS A 144 2.03 -8.16 -12.05
CA LYS A 144 2.18 -8.68 -10.69
C LYS A 144 3.33 -7.98 -9.97
N ARG A 145 4.46 -7.79 -10.64
CA ARG A 145 5.62 -7.05 -10.12
C ARG A 145 5.27 -5.61 -9.76
N LYS A 146 4.48 -4.92 -10.59
CA LYS A 146 4.03 -3.55 -10.37
C LYS A 146 3.01 -3.44 -9.23
N ILE A 147 2.15 -4.44 -9.05
CA ILE A 147 1.27 -4.54 -7.86
C ILE A 147 2.10 -4.74 -6.59
N GLU A 148 3.09 -5.64 -6.62
CA GLU A 148 4.01 -5.85 -5.50
C GLU A 148 4.68 -4.53 -5.09
N GLU A 149 5.27 -3.81 -6.04
CA GLU A 149 5.87 -2.49 -5.79
C GLU A 149 4.91 -1.55 -5.02
N LEU A 150 3.63 -1.48 -5.41
CA LEU A 150 2.64 -0.64 -4.73
C LEU A 150 2.33 -1.09 -3.29
N PHE A 151 2.25 -2.40 -3.03
CA PHE A 151 2.10 -2.92 -1.66
C PHE A 151 3.27 -2.53 -0.77
N TRP A 152 4.49 -2.67 -1.28
CA TRP A 152 5.70 -2.30 -0.55
C TRP A 152 5.79 -0.80 -0.32
N LEU A 153 5.54 0.03 -1.34
CA LEU A 153 5.54 1.50 -1.22
C LEU A 153 4.57 1.96 -0.13
N ASN A 154 3.30 1.56 -0.23
CA ASN A 154 2.26 2.05 0.66
C ASN A 154 2.45 1.54 2.09
N THR A 155 2.89 0.30 2.27
CA THR A 155 3.20 -0.25 3.60
C THR A 155 4.41 0.45 4.21
N LEU A 156 5.45 0.71 3.42
CA LEU A 156 6.65 1.39 3.88
C LEU A 156 6.32 2.81 4.34
N ILE A 157 5.60 3.58 3.52
CA ILE A 157 5.16 4.94 3.87
C ILE A 157 4.34 4.89 5.16
N TYR A 158 3.35 4.00 5.25
CA TYR A 158 2.49 3.89 6.43
C TYR A 158 3.29 3.57 7.71
N ALA A 159 4.11 2.54 7.67
CA ALA A 159 4.82 2.03 8.84
C ALA A 159 5.96 2.95 9.28
N VAL A 160 6.82 3.38 8.34
CA VAL A 160 8.00 4.19 8.66
C VAL A 160 7.61 5.60 9.04
N ALA A 161 6.68 6.24 8.31
CA ALA A 161 6.26 7.60 8.65
C ALA A 161 5.58 7.66 10.02
N GLY A 162 4.74 6.68 10.33
CA GLY A 162 3.99 6.63 11.59
C GLY A 162 4.83 6.22 12.79
N TRP A 163 6.03 5.67 12.60
CA TRP A 163 6.85 5.15 13.68
C TRP A 163 7.77 6.20 14.31
N SER A 164 7.96 6.08 15.61
CA SER A 164 8.89 6.86 16.42
C SER A 164 9.44 5.99 17.54
N GLU A 165 10.68 6.25 17.98
CA GLU A 165 11.27 5.59 19.15
C GLU A 165 10.63 6.08 20.46
N ASP A 166 10.32 7.38 20.53
CA ASP A 166 9.88 8.05 21.76
C ASP A 166 8.38 8.29 21.86
N LYS A 167 7.65 8.09 20.76
CA LYS A 167 6.21 8.39 20.65
C LYS A 167 5.43 7.15 20.25
N GLU A 168 4.15 7.13 20.63
CA GLU A 168 3.22 6.12 20.17
C GLU A 168 3.12 6.11 18.64
N PHE A 169 2.85 4.93 18.09
CA PHE A 169 2.71 4.77 16.65
C PHE A 169 1.54 5.61 16.12
N ARG A 170 1.83 6.48 15.16
CA ARG A 170 0.84 7.34 14.53
C ARG A 170 0.31 6.71 13.24
N GLY A 171 -0.71 5.87 13.38
CA GLY A 171 -1.44 5.30 12.24
C GLY A 171 -2.24 6.36 11.49
N ASP A 172 -1.72 6.87 10.37
CA ASP A 172 -2.40 7.88 9.55
C ASP A 172 -3.59 7.28 8.78
N PHE A 173 -4.74 7.96 8.85
CA PHE A 173 -5.98 7.50 8.23
C PHE A 173 -5.85 7.32 6.71
N PHE A 174 -5.15 8.23 6.02
CA PHE A 174 -5.05 8.23 4.57
C PHE A 174 -4.03 7.21 4.10
N TYR A 175 -2.89 7.10 4.77
CA TYR A 175 -1.91 6.06 4.46
C TYR A 175 -2.48 4.66 4.69
N MET A 176 -3.26 4.43 5.74
CA MET A 176 -3.96 3.15 5.90
C MET A 176 -4.95 2.88 4.76
N HIS A 177 -5.64 3.89 4.23
CA HIS A 177 -6.50 3.71 3.05
C HIS A 177 -5.68 3.29 1.82
N LEU A 178 -4.46 3.82 1.65
CA LEU A 178 -3.54 3.35 0.61
C LEU A 178 -3.14 1.88 0.84
N VAL A 179 -2.82 1.48 2.07
CA VAL A 179 -2.46 0.09 2.36
C VAL A 179 -3.66 -0.83 2.07
N THR A 180 -4.82 -0.52 2.62
CA THR A 180 -6.01 -1.38 2.57
C THR A 180 -6.64 -1.47 1.19
N SER A 181 -6.68 -0.37 0.43
CA SER A 181 -7.23 -0.38 -0.93
C SER A 181 -6.34 -1.14 -1.92
N ALA A 182 -5.02 -1.22 -1.69
CA ALA A 182 -4.09 -1.95 -2.55
C ALA A 182 -4.46 -3.44 -2.65
N LEU A 183 -5.10 -3.99 -1.61
CA LEU A 183 -5.61 -5.37 -1.58
C LEU A 183 -6.54 -5.68 -2.76
N PHE A 184 -7.25 -4.68 -3.28
CA PHE A 184 -8.19 -4.86 -4.38
C PHE A 184 -7.56 -4.74 -5.77
N LEU A 185 -6.29 -4.34 -5.89
CA LEU A 185 -5.62 -4.22 -7.19
C LEU A 185 -5.66 -5.55 -7.97
N PRO A 186 -5.28 -6.72 -7.41
CA PRO A 186 -5.39 -7.99 -8.12
C PRO A 186 -6.80 -8.26 -8.65
N SER A 187 -7.84 -8.05 -7.83
CA SER A 187 -9.24 -8.27 -8.22
C SER A 187 -9.63 -7.40 -9.40
N HIS A 188 -9.26 -6.12 -9.40
CA HIS A 188 -9.53 -5.22 -10.54
C HIS A 188 -8.83 -5.69 -11.81
N ILE A 189 -7.54 -6.01 -11.72
CA ILE A 189 -6.72 -6.39 -12.87
C ILE A 189 -7.32 -7.57 -13.63
N THR A 190 -7.94 -8.53 -12.94
CA THR A 190 -8.55 -9.71 -13.59
C THR A 190 -9.66 -9.40 -14.59
N TYR A 191 -10.35 -8.27 -14.43
CA TYR A 191 -11.49 -7.89 -15.29
C TYR A 191 -11.17 -6.74 -16.27
N LEU A 192 -9.98 -6.14 -16.14
CA LEU A 192 -9.61 -4.97 -16.92
C LEU A 192 -8.84 -5.35 -18.19
N SER A 193 -9.10 -4.59 -19.27
CA SER A 193 -8.24 -4.64 -20.46
C SER A 193 -6.80 -4.26 -20.10
N PRO A 194 -5.78 -4.74 -20.83
CA PRO A 194 -4.39 -4.41 -20.54
C PRO A 194 -4.09 -2.90 -20.45
N ARG A 195 -4.69 -2.10 -21.34
CA ARG A 195 -4.57 -0.63 -21.26
C ARG A 195 -5.17 -0.09 -19.97
N SER A 196 -6.34 -0.59 -19.57
CA SER A 196 -7.01 -0.20 -18.33
C SER A 196 -6.24 -0.66 -17.09
N GLN A 197 -5.55 -1.80 -17.13
CA GLN A 197 -4.64 -2.24 -16.08
C GLN A 197 -3.49 -1.24 -15.87
N ILE A 198 -2.85 -0.81 -16.96
CA ILE A 198 -1.78 0.20 -16.90
C ILE A 198 -2.32 1.53 -16.33
N LEU A 199 -3.47 1.99 -16.83
CA LEU A 199 -4.12 3.21 -16.35
C LEU A 199 -4.44 3.15 -14.85
N LEU A 200 -4.99 2.02 -14.38
CA LEU A 200 -5.31 1.81 -12.97
C LEU A 200 -4.04 1.90 -12.11
N LEU A 201 -3.01 1.12 -12.45
CA LEU A 201 -1.79 1.07 -11.64
C LEU A 201 -1.04 2.40 -11.63
N ARG A 202 -0.89 3.07 -12.79
CA ARG A 202 -0.23 4.38 -12.85
C ARG A 202 -0.99 5.44 -12.07
N SER A 203 -2.32 5.47 -12.19
CA SER A 203 -3.10 6.45 -11.45
C SER A 203 -3.14 6.14 -9.94
N TYR A 204 -3.13 4.86 -9.56
CA TYR A 204 -3.00 4.46 -8.15
C TYR A 204 -1.66 4.90 -7.54
N LEU A 205 -0.55 4.76 -8.27
CA LEU A 205 0.74 5.32 -7.85
C LEU A 205 0.67 6.84 -7.70
N THR A 206 0.15 7.55 -8.70
CA THR A 206 0.00 9.01 -8.64
C THR A 206 -0.81 9.45 -7.43
N MET A 207 -1.92 8.77 -7.13
CA MET A 207 -2.74 9.06 -5.96
C MET A 207 -2.04 8.71 -4.64
N SER A 208 -1.25 7.64 -4.60
CA SER A 208 -0.44 7.28 -3.44
C SER A 208 0.61 8.35 -3.13
N LEU A 209 1.28 8.87 -4.17
CA LEU A 209 2.30 9.91 -4.06
C LEU A 209 1.70 11.28 -3.72
N LEU A 210 0.56 11.64 -4.33
CA LEU A 210 -0.21 12.83 -3.93
C LEU A 210 -0.60 12.76 -2.46
N THR A 211 -1.06 11.58 -2.03
CA THR A 211 -1.41 11.32 -0.63
C THR A 211 -0.20 11.53 0.28
N TYR A 212 0.92 10.91 -0.05
CA TYR A 212 2.18 11.10 0.66
C TYR A 212 2.59 12.57 0.80
N ILE A 213 2.46 13.37 -0.26
CA ILE A 213 2.83 14.78 -0.26
C ILE A 213 1.85 15.62 0.56
N PHE A 214 0.54 15.50 0.32
CA PHE A 214 -0.43 16.31 1.05
C PHE A 214 -0.45 15.96 2.53
N ARG A 215 -0.09 14.73 2.92
CA ARG A 215 0.07 14.34 4.33
C ARG A 215 1.37 14.83 4.96
N GLY A 216 2.17 15.63 4.26
CA GLY A 216 3.34 16.32 4.82
C GLY A 216 4.70 15.77 4.38
N ARG A 217 4.73 14.75 3.50
CA ARG A 217 5.97 14.18 2.95
C ARG A 217 7.02 13.82 4.04
N PRO A 218 6.66 13.03 5.07
CA PRO A 218 7.58 12.66 6.15
C PRO A 218 8.80 11.91 5.60
N PRO A 219 9.96 11.94 6.26
CA PRO A 219 11.13 11.18 5.83
C PRO A 219 10.85 9.67 5.74
N VAL A 220 11.03 9.09 4.55
CA VAL A 220 10.94 7.64 4.29
C VAL A 220 12.16 7.19 3.48
N ASP A 221 13.34 7.70 3.85
CA ASP A 221 14.65 7.24 3.40
C ASP A 221 15.56 7.02 4.63
N SER A 222 16.77 6.51 4.42
CA SER A 222 17.75 6.42 5.52
C SER A 222 18.08 7.82 6.07
N PRO A 223 18.01 8.04 7.41
CA PRO A 223 18.06 7.01 8.45
C PRO A 223 16.70 6.49 8.96
N ALA A 224 15.56 7.03 8.53
CA ALA A 224 14.24 6.67 9.04
C ALA A 224 13.91 5.18 8.86
N ILE A 225 14.18 4.61 7.67
CA ILE A 225 13.98 3.17 7.41
C ILE A 225 14.82 2.31 8.36
N THR A 226 16.10 2.66 8.54
CA THR A 226 17.03 1.91 9.39
C THR A 226 16.64 2.03 10.87
N ALA A 227 16.23 3.22 11.31
CA ALA A 227 15.74 3.45 12.67
C ALA A 227 14.48 2.61 12.94
N PHE A 228 13.49 2.65 12.04
CA PHE A 228 12.30 1.79 12.11
C PHE A 228 12.67 0.31 12.21
N TRP A 229 13.62 -0.16 11.39
CA TRP A 229 14.02 -1.57 11.40
C TRP A 229 14.69 -2.00 12.70
N ASN A 230 15.52 -1.13 13.27
CA ASN A 230 16.23 -1.38 14.53
C ASN A 230 15.30 -1.28 15.75
N GLY A 231 14.35 -0.35 15.71
CA GLY A 231 13.42 -0.09 16.82
C GLY A 231 12.16 -0.94 16.80
N THR A 232 11.90 -1.68 15.72
CA THR A 232 10.84 -2.70 15.67
C THR A 232 11.44 -4.10 15.77
N THR A 233 10.65 -5.05 16.27
CA THR A 233 10.99 -6.47 16.27
C THR A 233 9.87 -7.25 15.58
N THR A 234 10.05 -8.55 15.36
CA THR A 234 8.98 -9.46 14.95
C THR A 234 8.63 -10.44 16.07
N ALA A 235 8.99 -10.09 17.32
CA ALA A 235 8.78 -10.93 18.49
C ALA A 235 7.47 -10.53 19.18
N HIS A 236 6.61 -11.51 19.45
CA HIS A 236 5.24 -11.43 20.02
C HIS A 236 5.04 -10.71 21.36
N ASN A 237 5.96 -9.87 21.79
CA ASN A 237 5.91 -9.22 23.09
C ASN A 237 4.79 -8.17 23.21
N LEU A 238 4.01 -7.90 22.15
CA LEU A 238 3.07 -6.78 22.12
C LEU A 238 1.58 -7.16 22.23
N VAL A 239 1.19 -8.43 22.01
CA VAL A 239 -0.23 -8.85 22.10
C VAL A 239 -0.44 -9.87 23.20
N THR A 240 -0.95 -9.42 24.34
CA THR A 240 -1.63 -10.30 25.29
C THR A 240 -3.11 -10.23 24.95
N PRO A 241 -3.79 -11.33 24.54
CA PRO A 241 -5.20 -11.30 24.20
C PRO A 241 -6.02 -10.71 25.36
N THR A 242 -6.70 -9.59 25.13
CA THR A 242 -7.64 -9.00 26.08
C THR A 242 -8.98 -9.73 25.98
N GLY A 243 -9.17 -10.70 26.88
CA GLY A 243 -10.47 -11.32 27.15
C GLY A 243 -10.62 -12.76 26.60
N PRO A 244 -11.39 -13.61 27.29
CA PRO A 244 -11.67 -14.96 26.82
C PRO A 244 -12.56 -14.90 25.57
N LEU A 245 -12.05 -15.43 24.45
CA LEU A 245 -12.86 -15.78 23.28
C LEU A 245 -13.96 -16.75 23.73
N SER A 246 -15.14 -16.24 24.05
CA SER A 246 -16.32 -17.05 24.32
C SER A 246 -16.99 -17.43 23.00
N VAL A 247 -16.21 -18.03 22.10
CA VAL A 247 -16.75 -18.83 21.00
C VAL A 247 -16.80 -20.25 21.54
N PRO A 248 -17.91 -21.01 21.45
CA PRO A 248 -17.94 -22.40 21.90
C PRO A 248 -16.88 -23.20 21.12
N HIS A 249 -15.70 -23.37 21.72
CA HIS A 249 -14.59 -24.10 21.16
C HIS A 249 -14.67 -25.54 21.63
N THR A 250 -14.75 -26.46 20.67
CA THR A 250 -14.33 -27.84 20.84
C THR A 250 -12.94 -27.82 21.49
N PRO A 251 -12.68 -28.57 22.57
CA PRO A 251 -11.40 -28.50 23.28
C PRO A 251 -10.26 -28.75 22.30
N VAL A 252 -9.43 -27.74 22.10
CA VAL A 252 -8.20 -27.84 21.30
C VAL A 252 -7.33 -28.89 21.98
N LYS A 253 -6.94 -29.93 21.23
CA LYS A 253 -5.95 -30.92 21.70
C LYS A 253 -4.73 -30.16 22.23
N ALA A 254 -4.20 -30.58 23.37
CA ALA A 254 -3.06 -29.95 24.03
C ALA A 254 -1.98 -29.59 23.01
N VAL A 255 -1.64 -28.29 22.95
CA VAL A 255 -0.61 -27.77 22.06
C VAL A 255 0.73 -28.40 22.46
N PRO A 256 1.41 -29.10 21.54
CA PRO A 256 2.75 -29.64 21.79
C PRO A 256 3.72 -28.54 22.28
N ALA A 257 4.61 -28.85 23.23
CA ALA A 257 5.49 -27.87 23.87
C ALA A 257 6.45 -27.15 22.90
N ASP A 258 6.74 -27.77 21.74
CA ASP A 258 7.49 -27.21 20.60
C ASP A 258 6.69 -26.15 19.83
N ALA A 259 5.37 -26.27 19.74
CA ALA A 259 4.50 -25.24 19.15
C ALA A 259 4.33 -24.02 20.06
N ALA A 260 4.59 -24.15 21.37
CA ALA A 260 4.66 -23.01 22.29
C ALA A 260 5.96 -22.18 22.12
N GLN A 261 7.01 -22.75 21.49
CA GLN A 261 8.25 -22.04 21.19
C GLN A 261 8.19 -21.25 19.87
N ASN A 262 7.27 -21.59 18.97
CA ASN A 262 7.06 -20.93 17.67
C ASN A 262 5.58 -20.55 17.49
N LEU A 263 5.09 -19.63 18.33
CA LEU A 263 3.74 -19.10 18.19
C LEU A 263 3.59 -18.39 16.84
N ASN A 264 2.52 -18.69 16.10
CA ASN A 264 2.24 -18.00 14.85
C ASN A 264 2.01 -16.51 15.14
N PRO A 265 2.85 -15.61 14.58
CA PRO A 265 2.75 -14.18 14.81
C PRO A 265 1.40 -13.55 14.53
N TRP A 266 0.72 -14.08 13.54
CA TRP A 266 -0.52 -13.52 13.02
C TRP A 266 -1.75 -13.92 13.82
N LEU A 267 -1.68 -15.00 14.61
CA LEU A 267 -2.83 -15.48 15.36
C LEU A 267 -3.42 -14.41 16.30
N PRO A 268 -2.64 -13.79 17.20
CA PRO A 268 -3.19 -12.75 18.08
C PRO A 268 -3.67 -11.49 17.32
N LEU A 269 -2.96 -11.11 16.25
CA LEU A 269 -3.32 -9.95 15.41
C LEU A 269 -4.67 -10.18 14.70
N VAL A 270 -4.91 -11.38 14.18
CA VAL A 270 -6.17 -11.76 13.54
C VAL A 270 -7.30 -11.87 14.58
N GLN A 271 -7.02 -12.41 15.76
CA GLN A 271 -8.01 -12.47 16.85
C GLN A 271 -8.46 -11.06 17.26
N SER A 272 -7.52 -10.13 17.39
CA SER A 272 -7.83 -8.72 17.62
C SER A 272 -8.67 -8.13 16.50
N ALA A 273 -8.30 -8.36 15.25
CA ALA A 273 -9.05 -7.89 14.08
C ALA A 273 -10.53 -8.34 14.08
N ILE A 274 -10.81 -9.58 14.51
CA ILE A 274 -12.17 -10.13 14.57
C ILE A 274 -13.00 -9.44 15.67
N LEU A 275 -12.38 -9.10 16.80
CA LEU A 275 -13.06 -8.53 17.97
C LEU A 275 -13.15 -7.01 17.95
N ASN A 276 -12.36 -6.34 17.10
CA ASN A 276 -12.28 -4.90 17.06
C ASN A 276 -13.54 -4.28 16.41
N LYS A 277 -14.09 -3.24 17.04
CA LYS A 277 -15.28 -2.52 16.54
C LYS A 277 -14.98 -1.62 15.35
N ASN A 278 -13.73 -1.26 15.12
CA ASN A 278 -13.32 -0.39 14.02
C ASN A 278 -12.97 -1.24 12.80
N ASP A 279 -13.83 -1.21 11.78
CA ASP A 279 -13.66 -1.98 10.55
C ASP A 279 -12.32 -1.72 9.84
N HIS A 280 -11.71 -0.53 10.01
CA HIS A 280 -10.41 -0.23 9.42
C HIS A 280 -9.29 -1.11 10.00
N HIS A 281 -9.40 -1.51 11.27
CA HIS A 281 -8.43 -2.41 11.91
C HIS A 281 -8.45 -3.78 11.24
N ALA A 282 -9.65 -4.34 11.01
CA ALA A 282 -9.79 -5.59 10.29
C ALA A 282 -9.26 -5.50 8.85
N LYS A 283 -9.55 -4.39 8.15
CA LYS A 283 -9.06 -4.15 6.78
C LYS A 283 -7.53 -4.13 6.70
N ILE A 284 -6.86 -3.41 7.61
CA ILE A 284 -5.40 -3.30 7.56
C ILE A 284 -4.71 -4.61 7.96
N VAL A 285 -5.18 -5.30 9.01
CA VAL A 285 -4.64 -6.60 9.42
C VAL A 285 -4.82 -7.63 8.30
N ARG A 286 -6.00 -7.67 7.66
CA ARG A 286 -6.26 -8.54 6.49
C ARG A 286 -5.25 -8.28 5.37
N THR A 287 -5.01 -7.01 5.06
CA THR A 287 -4.13 -6.62 3.95
C THR A 287 -2.67 -6.95 4.25
N LEU A 288 -2.19 -6.63 5.44
CA LEU A 288 -0.81 -6.93 5.84
C LEU A 288 -0.57 -8.44 5.95
N LEU A 289 -1.55 -9.22 6.42
CA LEU A 289 -1.49 -10.68 6.41
C LEU A 289 -1.39 -11.23 4.98
N HIS A 290 -2.20 -10.71 4.06
CA HIS A 290 -2.12 -11.08 2.64
C HIS A 290 -0.72 -10.80 2.08
N CYS A 291 -0.19 -9.60 2.31
CA CYS A 291 1.16 -9.25 1.87
C CYS A 291 2.22 -10.16 2.50
N ALA A 292 2.12 -10.49 3.78
CA ALA A 292 3.05 -11.42 4.42
C ALA A 292 2.98 -12.84 3.84
N GLN A 293 1.80 -13.29 3.43
CA GLN A 293 1.65 -14.60 2.76
C GLN A 293 2.29 -14.64 1.37
N VAL A 294 2.19 -13.54 0.62
CA VAL A 294 2.68 -13.48 -0.78
C VAL A 294 4.15 -13.05 -0.84
N TYR A 295 4.55 -12.10 -0.01
CA TYR A 295 5.82 -11.38 -0.06
C TYR A 295 6.68 -11.58 1.21
N GLY A 296 6.18 -12.27 2.24
CA GLY A 296 6.88 -12.43 3.52
C GLY A 296 8.18 -13.24 3.44
N SER A 297 8.37 -14.03 2.38
CA SER A 297 9.60 -14.80 2.16
C SER A 297 10.69 -14.02 1.43
N HIS A 298 10.47 -12.75 1.06
CA HIS A 298 11.50 -11.96 0.40
C HIS A 298 12.70 -11.75 1.35
N PRO A 299 13.92 -12.08 0.92
CA PRO A 299 15.10 -11.98 1.78
C PRO A 299 15.49 -10.52 2.03
N LYS A 300 16.32 -10.30 3.04
CA LYS A 300 16.93 -9.00 3.30
C LYS A 300 17.65 -8.44 2.09
N GLY A 301 17.41 -7.16 1.82
CA GLY A 301 17.95 -6.46 0.67
C GLY A 301 17.24 -6.82 -0.63
N HIS A 302 16.02 -7.38 -0.59
CA HIS A 302 15.28 -7.77 -1.78
C HIS A 302 15.14 -6.63 -2.80
N TRP A 303 15.02 -5.40 -2.32
CA TRP A 303 14.85 -4.19 -3.13
C TRP A 303 16.16 -3.46 -3.43
N ALA A 304 17.26 -3.85 -2.78
CA ALA A 304 18.56 -3.23 -2.99
C ALA A 304 19.04 -3.48 -4.43
N GLY A 305 19.37 -2.41 -5.15
CA GLY A 305 19.87 -2.48 -6.53
C GLY A 305 18.84 -2.89 -7.59
N LYS A 306 17.55 -2.99 -7.25
CA LYS A 306 16.47 -3.25 -8.23
C LYS A 306 15.96 -2.00 -8.94
N GLY A 307 16.14 -0.83 -8.35
CA GLY A 307 15.82 0.46 -8.95
C GLY A 307 17.02 1.09 -9.66
N GLY A 308 16.84 2.34 -10.06
CA GLY A 308 17.93 3.18 -10.54
C GLY A 308 18.94 3.52 -9.44
N SER A 309 20.02 4.22 -9.82
CA SER A 309 21.02 4.73 -8.86
C SER A 309 20.44 5.68 -7.82
N ASP A 310 19.26 6.23 -8.09
CA ASP A 310 18.64 7.30 -7.33
C ASP A 310 17.51 6.79 -6.43
N ALA A 311 17.33 5.48 -6.25
CA ALA A 311 16.33 4.92 -5.33
C ALA A 311 16.55 5.39 -3.88
N ILE A 312 15.50 5.34 -3.05
CA ILE A 312 15.63 5.72 -1.63
C ILE A 312 16.71 4.88 -0.95
N ARG A 313 17.41 5.49 0.00
CA ARG A 313 18.44 4.81 0.80
C ARG A 313 17.80 3.98 1.91
N GLY A 314 18.41 2.84 2.28
CA GLY A 314 17.90 1.95 3.33
C GLY A 314 17.14 0.73 2.79
N LEU A 315 17.07 0.52 1.47
CA LEU A 315 16.49 -0.67 0.86
C LEU A 315 17.25 -1.97 1.22
N GLU A 316 18.48 -1.86 1.71
CA GLU A 316 19.35 -2.97 2.11
C GLU A 316 18.86 -3.68 3.38
N VAL A 317 18.08 -2.99 4.23
CA VAL A 317 17.51 -3.61 5.44
C VAL A 317 16.14 -4.23 5.20
N LEU A 318 15.46 -3.84 4.12
CA LEU A 318 14.11 -4.28 3.80
C LEU A 318 14.06 -5.78 3.47
N ASP A 319 13.18 -6.49 4.17
CA ASP A 319 12.81 -7.89 3.94
C ASP A 319 11.30 -8.08 4.11
N GLY A 320 10.80 -9.28 3.82
CA GLY A 320 9.38 -9.62 3.88
C GLY A 320 8.74 -9.43 5.26
N THR A 321 9.51 -9.23 6.33
CA THR A 321 8.98 -8.94 7.67
C THR A 321 8.40 -7.53 7.81
N LEU A 322 8.57 -6.64 6.82
CA LEU A 322 7.93 -5.32 6.80
C LEU A 322 6.44 -5.39 7.19
N PHE A 323 5.71 -6.33 6.59
CA PHE A 323 4.27 -6.45 6.76
C PHE A 323 3.89 -6.90 8.19
N LEU A 324 4.69 -7.79 8.79
CA LEU A 324 4.50 -8.21 10.18
C LEU A 324 4.84 -7.07 11.13
N ARG A 325 5.97 -6.37 10.93
CA ARG A 325 6.37 -5.21 11.74
C ARG A 325 5.28 -4.13 11.71
N ALA A 326 4.76 -3.82 10.52
CA ALA A 326 3.65 -2.88 10.35
C ALA A 326 2.37 -3.34 11.08
N ALA A 327 2.07 -4.64 11.07
CA ALA A 327 0.90 -5.17 11.76
C ALA A 327 1.07 -5.15 13.29
N GLU A 328 2.28 -5.39 13.80
CA GLU A 328 2.56 -5.32 15.24
C GLU A 328 2.47 -3.89 15.79
N LEU A 329 2.66 -2.86 14.95
CA LEU A 329 2.38 -1.47 15.33
C LEU A 329 0.89 -1.21 15.57
N MET A 330 0.01 -2.03 15.00
CA MET A 330 -1.44 -1.91 15.24
C MET A 330 -1.85 -2.37 16.63
N THR A 331 -0.98 -3.04 17.38
CA THR A 331 -1.27 -3.47 18.76
C THR A 331 -1.47 -2.29 19.70
N TRP A 332 -0.92 -1.11 19.37
CA TRP A 332 -1.22 0.13 20.08
C TRP A 332 -2.70 0.52 20.01
N PHE A 333 -3.40 0.18 18.93
CA PHE A 333 -4.85 0.36 18.85
C PHE A 333 -5.61 -0.49 19.86
N GLU A 334 -5.00 -1.45 20.55
CA GLU A 334 -5.65 -2.30 21.55
C GLU A 334 -5.44 -1.82 23.00
N ARG A 335 -4.49 -0.91 23.24
CA ARG A 335 -3.96 -0.64 24.60
C ARG A 335 -4.68 0.43 25.40
N ASP A 336 -5.42 1.35 24.78
CA ASP A 336 -6.06 2.47 25.50
C ASP A 336 -7.57 2.55 25.24
N GLU A 337 -8.37 2.15 26.23
CA GLU A 337 -9.84 2.22 26.20
C GLU A 337 -10.37 3.67 26.27
N ASN A 338 -9.53 4.67 26.59
CA ASN A 338 -9.97 6.02 26.95
C ASN A 338 -9.48 7.14 26.00
N GLN A 339 -8.66 6.86 24.99
CA GLN A 339 -8.18 7.88 24.04
C GLN A 339 -8.90 7.80 22.68
N GLU A 340 -9.65 8.85 22.40
CA GLU A 340 -10.34 9.08 21.14
C GLU A 340 -9.51 10.04 20.29
N TRP A 341 -9.05 9.59 19.12
CA TRP A 341 -8.42 10.44 18.12
C TRP A 341 -9.42 10.70 16.98
N GLY A 342 -9.24 11.77 16.21
CA GLY A 342 -9.96 12.03 14.96
C GLY A 342 -11.49 12.29 15.01
N PRO A 343 -12.09 12.68 13.87
CA PRO A 343 -13.54 12.84 13.75
C PRO A 343 -14.28 11.51 13.95
N GLY A 344 -15.31 11.51 14.81
CA GLY A 344 -16.14 10.31 15.04
C GLY A 344 -15.50 9.25 15.96
N HIS A 345 -14.59 9.65 16.84
CA HIS A 345 -13.93 8.77 17.84
C HIS A 345 -13.07 7.65 17.20
N GLN A 346 -12.52 7.90 16.01
CA GLN A 346 -11.70 6.95 15.28
C GLN A 346 -10.22 7.08 15.63
N ARG A 347 -9.60 6.05 16.22
CA ARG A 347 -8.18 5.97 16.65
C ARG A 347 -7.09 6.25 15.58
N TRP A 348 -7.44 6.74 14.39
CA TRP A 348 -6.53 7.11 13.30
C TRP A 348 -6.14 8.58 13.37
N ALA A 349 -4.90 8.87 13.00
CA ALA A 349 -4.38 10.24 12.94
C ALA A 349 -4.87 10.99 11.70
N PHE A 350 -5.28 12.24 11.88
CA PHE A 350 -5.76 13.15 10.81
C PHE A 350 -4.87 14.40 10.66
N GLU A 351 -3.94 14.61 11.57
CA GLU A 351 -3.11 15.81 11.71
C GLU A 351 -2.00 15.90 10.66
N GLY A 352 -1.64 14.79 10.01
CA GLY A 352 -0.54 14.70 9.04
C GLY A 352 0.84 14.85 9.68
N PHE A 353 1.86 14.89 8.84
CA PHE A 353 3.28 14.89 9.20
C PHE A 353 3.92 16.23 8.83
N TYR A 354 3.36 17.32 9.34
CA TYR A 354 3.89 18.67 9.15
C TYR A 354 4.69 19.06 10.40
N GLU A 355 6.01 18.88 10.35
CA GLU A 355 6.94 19.37 11.38
C GLU A 355 7.33 20.83 11.14
#